data_AF-A0A257GV96-F1
#
_entry.id   AF-A0A257GV96-F1
#
_cell.length_a   1.000
_cell.length_b   1.000
_cell.length_c   1.000
_cell.angle_alpha   90.00
_cell.angle_beta   90.00
_cell.angle_gamma   90.00
#
_symmetry.space_group_name_H-M   'P 1'
#
loop_
_entity.id
_entity.type
_entity.pdbx_description
1 polymer ?
#
loop_
_entity_poly.entity_id
_entity_poly.type
_entity_poly.pdbx_seq_one_letter_code
_entity_poly.pdbx_strand_id
1 'polypeptide(L)'
;MSFAFQKTQASTFWLAVVLSTIALTWNYVFNWIFERWESRHAVRGRSFARRLAHGAGFEGGLAIILVPVMSMWLDISPAAAFLANVGLLAFFFVYAIAFTWAFDRVFGLPASAAK
;
A
#
# COMPACT_ATOMS: atom_id res chain seq x y z
N MET A 1 24.04 -18.46 10.60
CA MET A 1 23.07 -17.46 10.10
C MET A 1 22.15 -17.00 11.24
N SER A 2 22.60 -16.13 12.15
CA SER A 2 21.78 -15.74 13.33
C SER A 2 22.00 -14.29 13.77
N PHE A 3 22.53 -13.42 12.90
CA PHE A 3 22.77 -12.01 13.23
C PHE A 3 21.76 -11.04 12.60
N ALA A 4 20.79 -11.53 11.81
CA ALA A 4 19.86 -10.67 11.08
C ALA A 4 18.68 -10.12 11.91
N PHE A 5 18.50 -10.54 13.17
CA PHE A 5 17.35 -10.15 14.01
C PHE A 5 17.75 -9.67 15.42
N GLN A 6 18.83 -8.90 15.54
CA GLN A 6 19.27 -8.30 16.82
C GLN A 6 18.50 -7.02 17.23
N LYS A 7 17.39 -6.66 16.54
CA LYS A 7 16.45 -5.66 17.07
C LYS A 7 15.40 -6.37 17.92
N THR A 8 15.27 -5.95 19.18
CA THR A 8 14.24 -6.45 20.12
C THR A 8 12.88 -6.51 19.43
N GLN A 9 12.07 -7.56 19.64
CA GLN A 9 10.72 -7.67 19.04
C GLN A 9 9.88 -6.39 19.24
N ALA A 10 10.09 -5.68 20.34
CA ALA A 10 9.51 -4.37 20.61
C ALA A 10 9.85 -3.30 19.55
N SER A 11 11.08 -3.26 19.02
CA SER A 11 11.49 -2.28 17.99
C SER A 11 10.75 -2.50 16.66
N THR A 12 10.52 -3.76 16.27
CA THR A 12 9.74 -4.09 15.07
C THR A 12 8.25 -3.81 15.26
N PHE A 13 7.72 -4.06 16.46
CA PHE A 13 6.34 -3.68 16.80
C PHE A 13 6.13 -2.18 16.67
N TRP A 14 7.00 -1.37 17.26
CA TRP A 14 6.92 0.10 17.15
C TRP A 14 7.09 0.59 15.73
N LEU A 15 7.98 -0.03 14.95
CA LEU A 15 8.10 0.27 13.52
C LEU A 15 6.78 -0.01 12.80
N ALA A 16 6.14 -1.16 13.03
CA ALA A 16 4.86 -1.50 12.40
C ALA A 16 3.76 -0.48 12.76
N VAL A 17 3.71 -0.02 14.01
CA VAL A 17 2.79 1.05 14.45
C VAL A 17 3.07 2.33 13.68
N VAL A 18 4.32 2.79 13.62
CA VAL A 18 4.71 4.01 12.91
C VAL A 18 4.39 3.92 11.41
N LEU A 19 4.78 2.82 10.75
CA LEU A 19 4.51 2.60 9.32
C LEU A 19 3.00 2.56 9.05
N SER A 20 2.21 1.93 9.94
CA SER A 20 0.75 1.87 9.81
C SER A 20 0.10 3.24 9.99
N THR A 21 0.56 4.04 10.97
CA THR A 21 0.09 5.42 11.15
C THR A 21 0.42 6.29 9.94
N ILE A 22 1.64 6.17 9.40
CA ILE A 22 2.05 6.88 8.19
C ILE A 22 1.17 6.45 7.00
N ALA A 23 0.98 5.15 6.79
CA ALA A 23 0.17 4.62 5.70
C ALA A 23 -1.27 5.10 5.76
N LEU A 24 -1.91 5.06 6.94
CA LEU A 24 -3.27 5.56 7.13
C LEU A 24 -3.35 7.07 6.89
N THR A 25 -2.41 7.84 7.44
CA THR A 25 -2.38 9.30 7.27
C THR A 25 -2.18 9.66 5.80
N TRP A 26 -1.23 9.02 5.12
CA TRP A 26 -0.98 9.21 3.70
C TRP A 26 -2.19 8.82 2.86
N ASN A 27 -2.91 7.75 3.21
CA ASN A 27 -4.12 7.36 2.50
C ASN A 27 -5.18 8.48 2.51
N TYR A 28 -5.47 9.03 3.68
CA TYR A 28 -6.41 10.16 3.80
C TYR A 28 -5.92 11.40 3.05
N VAL A 29 -4.64 11.78 3.22
CA VAL A 29 -4.08 12.97 2.58
C VAL A 29 -4.07 12.83 1.06
N PHE A 30 -3.62 11.69 0.54
CA PHE A 30 -3.57 11.45 -0.90
C PHE A 30 -4.96 11.45 -1.52
N ASN A 31 -5.93 10.76 -0.90
CA ASN A 31 -7.31 10.75 -1.38
C ASN A 31 -7.88 12.17 -1.40
N TRP A 32 -7.66 12.97 -0.35
CA TRP A 32 -8.11 14.37 -0.32
C TRP A 32 -7.47 15.22 -1.42
N ILE A 33 -6.16 15.11 -1.63
CA ILE A 33 -5.46 15.82 -2.71
C ILE A 33 -6.00 15.39 -4.07
N PHE A 34 -6.18 14.10 -4.27
CA PHE A 34 -6.63 13.54 -5.54
C PHE A 34 -8.09 13.90 -5.85
N GLU A 35 -8.98 13.85 -4.87
CA GLU A 35 -10.36 14.31 -4.99
C GLU A 35 -10.42 15.80 -5.35
N ARG A 36 -9.62 16.64 -4.68
CA ARG A 36 -9.52 18.07 -4.99
C ARG A 36 -8.94 18.34 -6.38
N TRP A 37 -8.04 17.48 -6.85
CA TRP A 37 -7.53 17.53 -8.21
C TRP A 37 -8.59 17.09 -9.21
N GLU A 38 -9.31 16.00 -8.95
CA GLU A 38 -10.37 15.49 -9.83
C GLU A 38 -11.56 16.46 -9.91
N SER A 39 -11.93 17.11 -8.81
CA SER A 39 -13.00 18.10 -8.76
C SER A 39 -12.73 19.34 -9.63
N ARG A 40 -11.46 19.58 -10.01
CA ARG A 40 -11.06 20.66 -10.93
C ARG A 40 -11.18 20.29 -12.40
N HIS A 41 -11.46 19.02 -12.73
CA HIS A 41 -11.55 18.55 -14.10
C HIS A 41 -13.03 18.34 -14.50
N ALA A 42 -13.49 19.08 -15.52
CA ALA A 42 -14.88 19.04 -15.99
C ALA A 42 -15.28 17.70 -16.64
N VAL A 43 -14.31 16.86 -17.03
CA VAL A 43 -14.57 15.57 -17.69
C VAL A 43 -14.82 14.49 -16.62
N ARG A 44 -16.10 14.14 -16.44
CA ARG A 44 -16.54 12.99 -15.63
C ARG A 44 -16.38 11.71 -16.45
N GLY A 45 -15.22 11.08 -16.32
CA GLY A 45 -14.91 9.81 -16.98
C GLY A 45 -13.67 9.19 -16.36
N ARG A 46 -13.83 7.98 -15.80
CA ARG A 46 -12.79 7.25 -15.06
C ARG A 46 -11.84 6.56 -16.05
N SER A 47 -11.11 7.37 -16.83
CA SER A 47 -10.18 6.86 -17.85
C SER A 47 -9.13 5.96 -17.21
N PHE A 48 -8.69 4.94 -17.94
CA PHE A 48 -7.62 4.04 -17.49
C PHE A 48 -6.38 4.81 -17.04
N ALA A 49 -6.04 5.89 -17.74
CA ALA A 49 -4.96 6.80 -17.39
C ALA A 49 -5.12 7.44 -16.00
N ARG A 50 -6.33 7.85 -15.60
CA ARG A 50 -6.58 8.40 -14.24
C ARG A 50 -6.41 7.33 -13.16
N ARG A 51 -6.84 6.09 -13.43
CA ARG A 51 -6.66 4.98 -12.48
C ARG A 51 -5.18 4.65 -12.30
N LEU A 52 -4.42 4.63 -13.40
CA LEU A 52 -2.97 4.41 -13.35
C LEU A 52 -2.25 5.55 -12.63
N ALA A 53 -2.61 6.81 -12.93
CA ALA A 53 -2.04 7.97 -12.25
C ALA A 53 -2.35 7.98 -10.75
N HIS A 54 -3.58 7.63 -10.35
CA HIS A 54 -3.97 7.47 -8.96
C HIS A 54 -3.15 6.39 -8.27
N GLY A 55 -3.10 5.18 -8.84
CA GLY A 55 -2.38 4.05 -8.25
C GLY A 55 -0.87 4.31 -8.16
N ALA A 56 -0.26 4.81 -9.23
CA ALA A 56 1.17 5.14 -9.26
C ALA A 56 1.51 6.31 -8.33
N GLY A 57 0.65 7.34 -8.24
CA GLY A 57 0.85 8.46 -7.33
C GLY A 57 0.70 8.06 -5.87
N PHE A 58 -0.30 7.23 -5.56
CA PHE A 58 -0.53 6.71 -4.21
C PHE A 58 0.68 5.91 -3.75
N GLU A 59 1.06 4.90 -4.54
CA GLU A 59 2.12 3.98 -4.19
C GLU A 59 3.50 4.64 -4.23
N GLY A 60 3.76 5.44 -5.27
CA GLY A 60 5.02 6.17 -5.40
C GLY A 60 5.23 7.17 -4.27
N GLY A 61 4.18 7.92 -3.91
CA GLY A 61 4.26 8.86 -2.79
C GLY A 61 4.45 8.15 -1.45
N LEU A 62 3.75 7.03 -1.24
CA LEU A 62 3.91 6.23 -0.02
C LEU A 62 5.33 5.64 0.07
N ALA A 63 5.86 5.10 -1.02
CA ALA A 63 7.22 4.55 -1.08
C ALA A 63 8.28 5.63 -0.77
N ILE A 64 8.12 6.86 -1.27
CA ILE A 64 9.03 7.98 -0.97
C ILE A 64 9.09 8.28 0.54
N ILE A 65 8.00 8.05 1.28
CA ILE A 65 7.93 8.27 2.72
C ILE A 65 8.41 7.04 3.50
N LEU A 66 7.93 5.85 3.15
CA LEU A 66 8.20 4.63 3.90
C LEU A 66 9.63 4.11 3.71
N VAL A 67 10.21 4.22 2.51
CA VAL A 67 11.55 3.67 2.23
C VAL A 67 12.63 4.33 3.09
N PRO A 68 12.71 5.67 3.23
CA PRO A 68 13.67 6.30 4.15
C PRO A 68 13.43 5.89 5.61
N VAL A 69 12.17 5.85 6.06
CA VAL A 69 11.83 5.46 7.44
C VAL A 69 12.28 4.02 7.73
N MET A 70 11.97 3.09 6.83
CA MET A 70 12.40 1.68 6.96
C MET A 70 13.92 1.56 6.87
N SER A 71 14.57 2.26 5.94
CA SER A 71 16.02 2.23 5.76
C SER A 71 16.75 2.71 7.01
N MET A 72 16.35 3.87 7.55
CA MET A 72 16.95 4.43 8.77
C MET A 72 16.61 3.59 10.01
N TRP A 73 15.37 3.11 10.14
CA TRP A 73 14.96 2.37 11.32
C TRP A 73 15.53 0.96 11.36
N LEU A 74 15.62 0.27 10.22
CA LEU A 74 16.13 -1.10 10.15
C LEU A 74 17.64 -1.16 9.90
N ASP A 75 18.28 -0.03 9.61
CA ASP A 75 19.70 0.07 9.24
C ASP A 75 20.02 -0.79 7.99
N ILE A 76 19.16 -0.67 6.98
CA ILE A 76 19.28 -1.37 5.69
C ILE A 76 19.40 -0.37 4.56
N SER A 77 19.95 -0.78 3.42
CA SER A 77 20.05 0.10 2.26
C SER A 77 18.67 0.53 1.74
N PRO A 78 18.53 1.73 1.15
CA PRO A 78 17.27 2.18 0.57
C PRO A 78 16.73 1.21 -0.50
N ALA A 79 17.61 0.54 -1.23
CA ALA A 79 17.23 -0.50 -2.20
C ALA A 79 16.63 -1.73 -1.51
N ALA A 80 17.19 -2.18 -0.38
CA ALA A 80 16.63 -3.29 0.39
C ALA A 80 15.28 -2.91 1.02
N ALA A 81 15.14 -1.69 1.54
CA ALA A 81 13.87 -1.17 2.05
C ALA A 81 12.81 -1.06 0.95
N PHE A 82 13.18 -0.58 -0.24
CA PHE A 82 12.29 -0.53 -1.40
C PHE A 82 11.86 -1.93 -1.84
N LEU A 83 12.80 -2.88 -1.91
CA LEU A 83 12.49 -4.27 -2.27
C LEU A 83 11.56 -4.92 -1.24
N ALA A 84 11.75 -4.63 0.05
CA ALA A 84 10.85 -5.08 1.11
C ALA A 84 9.44 -4.51 0.94
N ASN A 85 9.32 -3.21 0.60
CA ASN A 85 8.03 -2.57 0.31
C ASN A 85 7.33 -3.23 -0.90
N VAL A 86 8.06 -3.43 -2.00
CA VAL A 86 7.51 -4.10 -3.21
C VAL A 86 7.11 -5.54 -2.92
N GLY A 87 7.91 -6.29 -2.15
CA GLY A 87 7.58 -7.65 -1.74
C GLY A 87 6.30 -7.72 -0.90
N LEU A 88 6.14 -6.79 0.04
CA LEU A 88 4.93 -6.68 0.85
C LEU A 88 3.70 -6.36 -0.01
N LEU A 89 3.83 -5.43 -0.96
CA LEU A 89 2.78 -5.09 -1.90
C LEU A 89 2.37 -6.27 -2.76
N ALA A 90 3.34 -6.96 -3.36
CA ALA A 90 3.10 -8.13 -4.18
C ALA A 90 2.41 -9.23 -3.38
N PHE A 91 2.83 -9.44 -2.12
CA PHE A 91 2.18 -10.38 -1.22
C PHE A 91 0.72 -10.00 -0.97
N PHE A 92 0.42 -8.76 -0.57
CA PHE A 92 -0.96 -8.33 -0.35
C PHE A 92 -1.81 -8.35 -1.61
N PHE A 93 -1.23 -8.07 -2.77
CA PHE A 93 -1.92 -8.15 -4.05
C PHE A 93 -2.35 -9.59 -4.36
N VAL A 94 -1.43 -10.55 -4.23
CA VAL A 94 -1.74 -11.98 -4.42
C VAL A 94 -2.73 -12.47 -3.37
N TYR A 95 -2.54 -12.07 -2.10
CA TYR A 95 -3.48 -12.37 -1.01
C TYR A 95 -4.88 -11.85 -1.31
N ALA A 96 -5.01 -10.59 -1.77
CA ALA A 96 -6.30 -10.00 -2.08
C ALA A 96 -7.04 -10.78 -3.18
N ILE A 97 -6.35 -11.14 -4.26
CA ILE A 97 -6.93 -11.96 -5.34
C ILE A 97 -7.35 -13.32 -4.82
N ALA A 98 -6.47 -14.01 -4.10
CA ALA A 98 -6.74 -15.34 -3.56
C ALA A 98 -7.91 -15.31 -2.56
N PHE A 99 -7.96 -14.29 -1.70
CA PHE A 99 -9.03 -14.07 -0.75
C PHE A 99 -10.35 -13.80 -1.46
N THR A 100 -10.40 -12.89 -2.44
CA THR A 100 -11.65 -12.61 -3.17
C THR A 100 -12.13 -13.85 -3.93
N TRP A 101 -11.22 -14.60 -4.57
CA TRP A 101 -11.56 -15.82 -5.28
C TRP A 101 -12.10 -16.90 -4.34
N ALA A 102 -11.45 -17.12 -3.19
CA ALA A 102 -11.92 -18.06 -2.18
C ALA A 102 -13.25 -17.62 -1.57
N PHE A 103 -13.43 -16.32 -1.31
CA PHE A 103 -14.67 -15.76 -0.78
C PHE A 103 -15.83 -15.99 -1.75
N ASP A 104 -15.64 -15.67 -3.04
CA ASP A 104 -16.64 -15.90 -4.08
C ASP A 104 -16.97 -17.39 -4.25
N ARG A 105 -15.98 -18.27 -4.05
CA ARG A 105 -16.16 -19.73 -4.10
C ARG A 105 -17.00 -20.25 -2.93
N VAL A 106 -16.83 -19.68 -1.73
CA VAL A 106 -17.49 -20.14 -0.49
C VAL A 106 -18.88 -19.51 -0.33
N PHE A 107 -19.03 -18.23 -0.62
CA PHE A 107 -20.26 -17.48 -0.37
C PHE A 107 -21.07 -17.17 -1.64
N GLY A 108 -20.50 -17.44 -2.81
CA GLY A 108 -21.11 -17.06 -4.09
C GLY A 108 -20.95 -15.57 -4.38
N LEU A 109 -21.25 -15.18 -5.63
CA LEU A 109 -21.20 -13.79 -6.03
C LEU A 109 -22.34 -13.00 -5.37
N PRO A 110 -22.08 -11.77 -4.89
CA PRO A 110 -23.14 -10.91 -4.38
C PRO A 110 -24.18 -10.63 -5.48
N ALA A 111 -25.43 -10.42 -5.08
CA ALA A 111 -26.54 -10.21 -6.03
C ALA A 111 -26.28 -9.05 -7.02
N SER A 112 -25.47 -8.06 -6.66
CA SER A 112 -25.04 -6.94 -7.52
C SER A 112 -24.06 -7.33 -8.64
N ALA A 113 -23.43 -8.50 -8.55
CA ALA A 113 -22.57 -9.07 -9.59
C ALA A 113 -23.26 -10.22 -10.35
N ALA A 114 -24.41 -10.70 -9.86
CA ALA A 114 -25.13 -11.84 -10.41
C ALA A 114 -26.11 -11.48 -11.54
N LYS A 115 -26.40 -10.19 -11.79
CA LYS A 115 -27.07 -9.69 -13.00
C LYS A 115 -27.04 -8.17 -13.08
#